data_AF-A0A0C3IDM5-F1
#
_entry.id   AF-A0A0C3IDM5-F1
#
_cell.length_a   1.000
_cell.length_b   1.000
_cell.length_c   1.000
_cell.angle_alpha   90.00
_cell.angle_beta   90.00
_cell.angle_gamma   90.00
#
_symmetry.space_group_name_H-M   'P 1'
#
loop_
_entity.id
_entity.type
_entity.pdbx_description
1 polymer ?
#
loop_
_entity_poly.entity_id
_entity_poly.type
_entity_poly.pdbx_seq_one_letter_code
_entity_poly.pdbx_strand_id
1 'polypeptide(L)' 'ELNEIWTMIGEMDERTKVHKFWLGLHKEIQCNLWKEKLNPEVSTLKKVVAAAEILEIAQS' A
#
# COMPACT_ATOMS: atom_id res chain seq x y z
N GLU A 1 10.43 -15.11 -0.93
CA GLU A 1 9.77 -15.00 -2.24
C GLU A 1 9.49 -13.55 -2.65
N LEU A 2 8.44 -12.85 -2.17
CA LEU A 2 8.17 -11.48 -2.66
C LEU A 2 9.27 -10.46 -2.30
N ASN A 3 9.81 -10.53 -1.09
CA ASN A 3 10.88 -9.63 -0.63
C ASN A 3 12.18 -9.78 -1.42
N GLU A 4 12.50 -10.99 -1.91
CA GLU A 4 13.75 -11.25 -2.66
C GLU A 4 13.69 -10.68 -4.08
N ILE A 5 12.51 -10.68 -4.70
CA ILE A 5 12.30 -10.06 -6.02
C ILE A 5 12.52 -8.54 -5.95
N TRP A 6 12.13 -7.90 -4.84
CA TRP A 6 12.36 -6.46 -4.63
C TRP A 6 13.83 -6.10 -4.35
N THR A 7 14.62 -7.04 -3.81
CA THR A 7 16.06 -6.84 -3.56
C THR A 7 16.88 -6.96 -4.85
N MET A 8 16.43 -7.77 -5.82
CA MET A 8 17.19 -8.07 -7.04
C MET A 8 17.06 -7.03 -8.16
N ILE A 9 15.96 -6.25 -8.19
CA ILE A 9 15.67 -5.23 -9.21
C ILE A 9 16.28 -3.85 -8.85
N GLY A 10 17.17 -3.80 -7.86
CA GLY A 10 17.61 -2.57 -7.21
C GLY A 10 16.58 -2.17 -6.17
N GLU A 11 17.05 -1.75 -4.98
CA GLU A 11 16.19 -1.30 -3.90
C GLU A 11 15.24 -0.20 -4.39
N MET A 12 14.03 -0.60 -4.79
CA MET A 12 13.02 0.37 -5.16
C MET A 12 12.65 1.10 -3.87
N ASP A 13 12.89 2.41 -3.89
CA ASP A 13 12.61 3.32 -2.80
C ASP A 13 11.22 3.03 -2.19
N GLU A 14 11.14 3.05 -0.86
CA GLU A 14 9.92 2.65 -0.15
C GLU A 14 8.75 3.51 -0.60
N ARG A 15 8.94 4.81 -0.83
CA ARG A 15 7.88 5.70 -1.30
C ARG A 15 7.38 5.28 -2.67
N THR A 16 8.28 4.96 -3.59
CA THR A 16 7.91 4.41 -4.91
C THR A 16 7.05 3.15 -4.77
N LYS A 17 7.38 2.24 -3.84
CA LYS A 17 6.56 1.05 -3.59
C LYS A 17 5.18 1.40 -3.03
N VAL A 18 5.11 2.32 -2.06
CA VAL A 18 3.84 2.79 -1.49
C VAL A 18 2.96 3.43 -2.56
N HIS A 19 3.52 4.31 -3.39
CA HIS A 19 2.79 4.97 -4.48
C HIS A 19 2.26 3.97 -5.51
N LYS A 20 3.10 3.02 -5.95
CA LYS A 20 2.67 1.98 -6.91
C LYS A 20 1.55 1.13 -6.33
N PHE A 21 1.68 0.69 -5.08
CA PHE A 21 0.63 -0.07 -4.40
C PHE A 21 -0.65 0.75 -4.30
N TRP A 22 -0.56 1.99 -3.81
CA TRP A 22 -1.69 2.89 -3.63
C TRP A 22 -2.45 3.11 -4.93
N LEU A 23 -1.76 3.41 -6.04
CA LEU A 23 -2.37 3.63 -7.34
C LEU A 23 -3.11 2.39 -7.89
N GLY A 24 -2.72 1.19 -7.45
CA GLY A 24 -3.38 -0.06 -7.81
C GLY A 24 -4.67 -0.35 -7.04
N LEU A 25 -4.93 0.34 -5.92
CA LEU A 25 -6.13 0.12 -5.10
C LEU A 25 -7.39 0.71 -5.73
N HIS A 26 -8.54 0.11 -5.44
CA HIS A 26 -9.84 0.70 -5.76
C HIS A 26 -10.02 2.05 -5.05
N LYS A 27 -10.71 3.00 -5.73
CA LYS A 27 -10.94 4.35 -5.19
C LYS A 27 -11.61 4.35 -3.82
N GLU A 28 -12.51 3.40 -3.57
CA GLU A 28 -13.19 3.28 -2.28
C GLU A 28 -12.21 2.92 -1.14
N ILE A 29 -11.31 1.96 -1.38
CA ILE A 29 -10.26 1.59 -0.43
C ILE A 29 -9.32 2.77 -0.20
N GLN A 30 -8.88 3.46 -1.26
CA GLN A 30 -8.06 4.68 -1.13
C GLN A 30 -8.74 5.74 -0.24
N CYS A 31 -10.04 5.99 -0.45
CA CYS A 31 -10.82 6.91 0.38
C CYS A 31 -10.89 6.49 1.84
N ASN A 32 -11.09 5.20 2.12
CA ASN A 32 -11.15 4.69 3.49
C ASN A 32 -9.77 4.75 4.18
N LEU A 33 -8.68 4.47 3.46
CA LEU A 33 -7.33 4.66 3.97
C LEU A 33 -7.04 6.11 4.35
N TRP A 34 -7.51 7.09 3.56
CA TRP A 34 -7.42 8.51 3.92
C TRP A 34 -8.18 8.84 5.21
N LYS A 35 -9.37 8.26 5.42
CA LYS A 35 -10.13 8.44 6.68
C LYS A 35 -9.38 7.87 7.88
N GLU A 36 -8.66 6.76 7.68
CA GLU A 36 -7.75 6.14 8.66
C GLU A 36 -6.40 6.87 8.80
N LYS A 37 -6.26 8.07 8.20
CA LYS A 37 -5.04 8.90 8.21
C LYS A 37 -3.81 8.20 7.60
N LEU A 38 -4.02 7.23 6.71
CA LEU A 38 -2.97 6.61 5.92
C LEU A 38 -2.92 7.27 4.53
N ASN A 39 -1.71 7.57 4.06
CA ASN A 39 -1.50 8.14 2.75
C ASN A 39 -0.10 7.81 2.19
N PRO A 40 0.10 7.89 0.87
CA PRO A 40 1.35 7.42 0.27
C PRO A 40 2.58 8.26 0.63
N GLU A 41 2.39 9.54 0.97
CA GLU A 41 3.48 10.47 1.28
C GLU A 41 4.13 10.18 2.64
N VAL A 42 3.34 9.75 3.63
CA VAL A 42 3.83 9.62 5.03
C VAL A 42 3.82 8.18 5.53
N SER A 43 2.88 7.34 5.07
CA SER A 43 2.72 5.98 5.60
C SER A 43 3.72 5.01 4.99
N THR A 44 4.21 4.08 5.81
CA THR A 44 5.03 2.95 5.36
C THR A 44 4.19 1.95 4.57
N LEU A 45 4.79 1.23 3.61
CA LEU A 45 4.08 0.25 2.79
C LEU A 45 3.36 -0.79 3.64
N LYS A 46 4.03 -1.31 4.68
CA LYS A 46 3.47 -2.31 5.59
C LYS A 46 2.13 -1.89 6.21
N LYS A 47 2.02 -0.63 6.66
CA LYS A 47 0.79 -0.10 7.27
C LYS A 47 -0.33 0.04 6.24
N VAL A 48 0.00 0.53 5.05
CA VAL A 48 -0.97 0.71 3.95
C VAL A 48 -1.51 -0.64 3.48
N VAL A 49 -0.64 -1.64 3.30
CA VAL A 49 -1.03 -3.00 2.89
C VAL A 49 -1.97 -3.63 3.94
N ALA A 50 -1.56 -3.66 5.21
CA ALA A 50 -2.36 -4.30 6.25
C ALA A 50 -3.76 -3.68 6.40
N ALA A 51 -3.88 -2.34 6.28
CA ALA A 51 -5.17 -1.68 6.34
C ALA A 51 -6.00 -1.92 5.07
N ALA A 52 -5.38 -1.95 3.89
CA ALA A 52 -6.06 -2.23 2.63
C ALA A 52 -6.66 -3.65 2.61
N GLU A 53 -5.92 -4.65 3.10
CA GLU A 53 -6.40 -6.04 3.20
C GLU A 53 -7.67 -6.14 4.08
N ILE A 54 -7.67 -5.48 5.24
CA ILE A 54 -8.83 -5.46 6.13
C ILE A 54 -10.04 -4.81 5.46
N LEU A 55 -9.83 -3.68 4.77
CA LEU A 55 -10.89 -2.96 4.06
C LEU A 55 -11.48 -3.76 2.90
N GLU A 56 -10.62 -4.44 2.13
CA GLU A 56 -11.03 -5.30 1.02
C GLU A 56 -11.89 -6.49 1.50
N ILE A 57 -11.48 -7.13 2.61
CA ILE A 57 -12.26 -8.19 3.24
C ILE A 57 -13.60 -7.65 3.78
N ALA A 58 -13.60 -6.47 4.39
CA ALA A 58 -14.82 -5.87 4.95
C ALA A 58 -15.84 -5.43 3.88
N GLN A 59 -15.38 -5.23 2.64
CA GLN A 59 -16.21 -4.86 1.48
C GLN A 59 -16.65 -6.07 0.64
N SER A 60 -16.15 -7.26 0.97
CA SER A 60 -16.48 -8.53 0.29
C SER A 60 -17.80 -9.15 0.76
#